data_AF-A0A4Y5ULU8-F1
#
_entry.id   AF-A0A4Y5ULU8-F1
#
_cell.length_a   1.000
_cell.length_b   1.000
_cell.length_c   1.000
_cell.angle_alpha   90.00
_cell.angle_beta   90.00
_cell.angle_gamma   90.00
#
_symmetry.space_group_name_H-M   'P 1'
#
loop_
_entity.id
_entity.type
_entity.pdbx_description
1 polymer ?
#
loop_
_entity_poly.entity_id
_entity_poly.type
_entity_poly.pdbx_seq_one_letter_code
_entity_poly.pdbx_strand_id
1 'polypeptide(L)'
;MTMGDETPVTSLIFPVLIRPILSQLEKQDISASQTLRSALTKAEASYPGITYDLVVGIMKKGDVAVNMNESILRLQGGVSDTDVVEYRLSRSEDAFQELNKKSASLKRILSRIPDEITDRKTFLETIKEIASAIKKLLDAVNEISGFIPGTTGKQALEQRKREFVKFSKRFSNTLKEYFKEGHANAVFVSALYLIHQTNMIIATVKSKCE
;
A
#
# COMPACT_ATOMS: atom_id res chain seq x y z
N MET A 1 -17.88 -15.40 -9.89
CA MET A 1 -17.13 -14.45 -10.74
C MET A 1 -17.68 -13.05 -10.50
N THR A 2 -17.00 -12.27 -9.66
CA THR A 2 -17.22 -10.83 -9.48
C THR A 2 -15.85 -10.17 -9.46
N MET A 3 -15.18 -10.17 -10.61
CA MET A 3 -14.00 -9.32 -10.84
C MET A 3 -14.50 -7.91 -11.17
N GLY A 4 -14.96 -7.21 -10.15
CA GLY A 4 -15.43 -5.82 -10.23
C GLY A 4 -15.46 -5.25 -8.82
N ASP A 5 -14.61 -4.26 -8.57
CA ASP A 5 -14.47 -3.49 -7.31
C ASP A 5 -13.75 -4.17 -6.13
N GLU A 6 -12.58 -4.78 -6.39
CA GLU A 6 -11.60 -4.94 -5.31
C GLU A 6 -11.09 -3.56 -4.88
N THR A 7 -11.67 -3.06 -3.79
CA THR A 7 -11.20 -1.85 -3.09
C THR A 7 -9.79 -2.12 -2.55
N PRO A 8 -8.85 -1.16 -2.62
CA PRO A 8 -7.44 -1.40 -2.31
C PRO A 8 -7.25 -1.84 -0.85
N VAL A 9 -8.19 -1.46 0.02
CA VAL A 9 -8.21 -1.85 1.43
C VAL A 9 -8.24 -3.37 1.62
N THR A 10 -8.94 -4.15 0.78
CA THR A 10 -9.02 -5.62 0.94
C THR A 10 -7.63 -6.25 0.83
N SER A 11 -6.86 -5.85 -0.18
CA SER A 11 -5.49 -6.31 -0.41
C SER A 11 -4.48 -5.85 0.67
N LEU A 12 -4.84 -4.84 1.47
CA LEU A 12 -3.95 -4.23 2.44
C LEU A 12 -4.22 -4.69 3.88
N ILE A 13 -5.39 -5.26 4.19
CA ILE A 13 -5.71 -5.76 5.54
C ILE A 13 -4.67 -6.77 6.02
N PHE A 14 -4.36 -7.78 5.21
CA PHE A 14 -3.45 -8.83 5.62
C PHE A 14 -2.04 -8.29 5.95
N PRO A 15 -1.34 -7.60 5.02
CA PRO A 15 0.02 -7.12 5.29
C PRO A 15 0.11 -5.99 6.32
N VAL A 16 -0.93 -5.15 6.48
CA VAL A 16 -0.86 -3.92 7.29
C VAL A 16 -1.45 -4.09 8.68
N LEU A 17 -2.47 -4.94 8.83
CA LEU A 17 -3.16 -5.13 10.11
C LEU A 17 -2.86 -6.50 10.71
N ILE A 18 -3.11 -7.57 9.96
CA ILE A 18 -2.98 -8.94 10.50
C ILE A 18 -1.53 -9.32 10.74
N ARG A 19 -0.65 -9.07 9.76
CA ARG A 19 0.75 -9.49 9.85
C ARG A 19 1.48 -8.88 11.06
N PRO A 20 1.37 -7.57 11.36
CA PRO A 20 1.93 -7.01 12.59
C PRO A 20 1.35 -7.63 13.87
N ILE A 21 0.05 -7.92 13.93
CA ILE A 21 -0.58 -8.60 15.07
C ILE A 21 0.04 -10.00 15.28
N LEU A 22 0.23 -10.76 14.20
CA LEU A 22 0.88 -12.07 14.27
C LEU A 22 2.35 -11.97 14.69
N SER A 23 3.09 -10.95 14.24
CA SER A 23 4.45 -10.69 14.71
C SER A 23 4.52 -10.33 16.19
N GLN A 24 3.50 -9.68 16.74
CA GLN A 24 3.38 -9.44 18.18
C GLN A 24 3.05 -10.74 18.93
N LEU A 25 2.13 -11.54 18.41
CA LEU A 25 1.78 -12.86 18.98
C LEU A 25 2.98 -13.81 19.00
N GLU A 26 3.84 -13.75 17.98
CA GLU A 26 5.05 -14.58 17.88
C GLU A 26 6.01 -14.37 19.06
N LYS A 27 5.99 -13.20 19.70
CA LYS A 27 6.78 -12.91 20.92
C LYS A 27 6.26 -13.64 22.15
N GLN A 28 5.00 -14.11 22.12
CA GLN A 28 4.34 -14.82 23.21
C GLN A 28 4.26 -16.32 22.93
N ASP A 29 3.82 -16.68 21.73
CA ASP A 29 3.70 -18.06 21.28
C ASP A 29 4.02 -18.15 19.78
N ILE A 30 5.21 -18.70 19.50
CA ILE A 30 5.71 -18.89 18.14
C ILE A 30 4.84 -19.91 17.39
N SER A 31 4.43 -21.00 18.03
CA SER A 31 3.69 -22.08 17.37
C SER A 31 2.28 -21.63 16.97
N ALA A 32 1.57 -20.97 17.88
CA ALA A 32 0.26 -20.42 17.60
C ALA A 32 0.32 -19.34 16.51
N SER A 33 1.29 -18.43 16.58
CA SER A 33 1.48 -17.39 15.56
C SER A 33 1.74 -17.96 14.17
N GLN A 34 2.63 -18.95 14.06
CA GLN A 34 2.96 -19.58 12.78
C GLN A 34 1.78 -20.38 12.20
N THR A 35 1.00 -21.05 13.07
CA THR A 35 -0.22 -21.76 12.67
C THR A 35 -1.25 -20.80 12.08
N LEU A 36 -1.53 -19.69 12.77
CA LEU A 36 -2.46 -18.67 12.29
C LEU A 36 -1.96 -18.00 11.02
N ARG A 37 -0.67 -17.66 10.94
CA ARG A 37 -0.04 -17.07 9.75
C ARG A 37 -0.23 -17.98 8.54
N SER A 38 0.11 -19.25 8.66
CA SER A 38 -0.02 -20.22 7.56
C SER A 38 -1.48 -20.38 7.11
N ALA A 39 -2.40 -20.54 8.06
CA ALA A 39 -3.82 -20.72 7.76
C ALA A 39 -4.42 -19.48 7.05
N LEU A 40 -4.17 -18.28 7.58
CA LEU A 40 -4.71 -17.04 7.02
C LEU A 40 -4.08 -16.72 5.66
N THR A 41 -2.77 -16.90 5.48
CA THR A 41 -2.13 -16.73 4.16
C THR A 41 -2.71 -17.68 3.12
N LYS A 42 -2.90 -18.96 3.48
CA LYS A 42 -3.48 -19.95 2.56
C LYS A 42 -4.93 -19.64 2.22
N ALA A 43 -5.70 -19.19 3.22
CA ALA A 43 -7.09 -18.79 3.03
C ALA A 43 -7.20 -17.57 2.10
N GLU A 44 -6.40 -16.53 2.34
CA GLU A 44 -6.36 -15.31 1.51
C GLU A 44 -5.94 -15.62 0.06
N ALA A 45 -4.96 -16.52 -0.13
CA ALA A 45 -4.56 -16.94 -1.47
C ALA A 45 -5.65 -17.74 -2.21
N SER A 46 -6.47 -18.51 -1.47
CA SER A 46 -7.54 -19.33 -2.06
C SER A 46 -8.84 -18.54 -2.26
N TYR A 47 -9.08 -17.55 -1.42
CA TYR A 47 -10.24 -16.66 -1.44
C TYR A 47 -9.80 -15.23 -1.06
N PRO A 48 -9.35 -14.43 -2.04
CA PRO A 48 -8.96 -13.04 -1.79
C PRO A 48 -10.09 -12.24 -1.14
N GLY A 49 -9.75 -11.48 -0.09
CA GLY A 49 -10.70 -10.70 0.70
C GLY A 49 -11.23 -11.41 1.94
N ILE A 50 -10.97 -12.71 2.16
CA ILE A 50 -11.45 -13.41 3.37
C ILE A 50 -10.95 -12.75 4.65
N THR A 51 -9.71 -12.24 4.64
CA THR A 51 -9.14 -11.55 5.80
C THR A 51 -9.86 -10.23 6.08
N TYR A 52 -10.27 -9.51 5.03
CA TYR A 52 -11.08 -8.31 5.17
C TYR A 52 -12.45 -8.64 5.77
N ASP A 53 -13.13 -9.65 5.24
CA ASP A 53 -14.44 -10.09 5.75
C ASP A 53 -14.37 -10.53 7.21
N LEU A 54 -13.29 -11.23 7.59
CA LEU A 54 -13.01 -11.61 8.98
C LEU A 54 -12.89 -10.39 9.90
N VAL A 55 -12.08 -9.40 9.52
CA VAL A 55 -11.88 -8.17 10.31
C VAL A 55 -13.19 -7.39 10.44
N VAL A 56 -13.91 -7.21 9.33
CA VAL A 56 -15.21 -6.53 9.34
C VAL A 56 -16.22 -7.29 10.20
N GLY A 57 -16.21 -8.62 10.15
CA GLY A 57 -17.05 -9.48 11.00
C GLY A 57 -16.77 -9.29 12.50
N ILE A 58 -15.49 -9.23 12.89
CA ILE A 58 -15.06 -8.97 14.27
C ILE A 58 -15.52 -7.58 14.72
N MET A 59 -15.29 -6.55 13.89
CA MET A 59 -15.69 -5.17 14.22
C MET A 59 -17.20 -5.02 14.40
N LYS A 60 -17.98 -5.65 13.52
CA LYS A 60 -19.46 -5.68 13.63
C LYS A 60 -19.92 -6.35 14.92
N LYS A 61 -19.26 -7.44 15.32
CA LYS A 61 -19.58 -8.13 16.57
C LYS A 61 -19.18 -7.33 17.82
N GLY A 62 -18.14 -6.52 17.73
CA GLY A 62 -17.70 -5.62 18.80
C GLY A 62 -18.39 -4.26 18.83
N ASP A 63 -19.36 -3.99 17.94
CA ASP A 63 -20.01 -2.68 17.76
C ASP A 63 -19.01 -1.52 17.54
N VAL A 64 -17.93 -1.80 16.80
CA VAL A 64 -16.86 -0.82 16.52
C VAL A 64 -17.11 -0.17 15.16
N ALA A 65 -17.64 1.05 15.19
CA ALA A 65 -17.87 1.85 13.98
C ALA A 65 -16.60 2.65 13.60
N VAL A 66 -15.78 2.10 12.71
CA VAL A 66 -14.53 2.73 12.27
C VAL A 66 -14.45 2.74 10.74
N ASN A 67 -13.97 3.85 10.18
CA ASN A 67 -13.66 3.92 8.76
C ASN A 67 -12.39 3.09 8.46
N MET A 68 -12.57 1.97 7.77
CA MET A 68 -11.46 1.08 7.42
C MET A 68 -10.47 1.69 6.45
N ASN A 69 -10.91 2.55 5.52
CA ASN A 69 -9.99 3.20 4.58
C ASN A 69 -9.06 4.15 5.32
N GLU A 70 -9.62 4.96 6.22
CA GLU A 70 -8.87 5.88 7.06
C GLU A 70 -7.89 5.13 7.98
N SER A 71 -8.38 4.10 8.66
CA SER A 71 -7.59 3.35 9.64
C SER A 71 -6.42 2.61 8.99
N ILE A 72 -6.68 1.93 7.87
CA ILE A 72 -5.62 1.25 7.13
C ILE A 72 -4.64 2.26 6.55
N LEU A 73 -5.11 3.39 6.02
CA LEU A 73 -4.23 4.45 5.52
C LEU A 73 -3.31 4.98 6.63
N ARG A 74 -3.84 5.25 7.82
CA ARG A 74 -3.05 5.70 8.99
C ARG A 74 -2.01 4.64 9.40
N LEU A 75 -2.41 3.37 9.43
CA LEU A 75 -1.52 2.27 9.82
C LEU A 75 -0.33 2.08 8.85
N GLN A 76 -0.48 2.43 7.56
CA GLN A 76 0.61 2.30 6.57
C GLN A 76 1.91 3.01 6.98
N GLY A 77 1.81 4.11 7.73
CA GLY A 77 2.98 4.87 8.18
C GLY A 77 3.77 4.18 9.29
N GLY A 78 3.11 3.31 10.06
CA GLY A 78 3.68 2.60 11.21
C GLY A 78 4.15 1.18 10.89
N VAL A 79 3.83 0.64 9.71
CA VAL A 79 4.33 -0.67 9.30
C VAL A 79 5.82 -0.57 9.03
N SER A 80 6.64 -1.29 9.80
CA SER A 80 8.09 -1.31 9.59
C SER A 80 8.42 -1.96 8.24
N ASP A 81 9.47 -1.48 7.56
CA ASP A 81 9.99 -2.09 6.32
C ASP A 81 10.45 -3.56 6.55
N THR A 82 10.65 -3.97 7.80
CA THR A 82 10.90 -5.37 8.20
C THR A 82 9.64 -6.23 8.21
N ASP A 83 8.47 -5.64 8.42
CA ASP A 83 7.22 -6.39 8.64
C ASP A 83 6.55 -6.78 7.32
N VAL A 84 6.88 -6.13 6.20
CA VAL A 84 6.33 -6.44 4.86
C VAL A 84 7.43 -6.88 3.90
N VAL A 85 8.02 -8.03 4.21
CA VAL A 85 9.05 -8.70 3.40
C VAL A 85 8.64 -8.84 1.93
N GLU A 86 7.34 -8.98 1.65
CA GLU A 86 6.79 -9.12 0.30
C GLU A 86 6.97 -7.86 -0.57
N TYR A 87 7.01 -6.67 0.04
CA TYR A 87 7.16 -5.39 -0.66
C TYR A 87 8.50 -4.71 -0.34
N ARG A 88 9.53 -5.53 -0.11
CA ARG A 88 10.92 -5.11 0.03
C ARG A 88 11.82 -5.90 -0.90
N LEU A 89 12.69 -5.18 -1.61
CA LEU A 89 13.76 -5.75 -2.43
C LEU A 89 14.95 -6.09 -1.53
N SER A 90 15.51 -7.29 -1.72
CA SER A 90 16.64 -7.84 -0.94
C SER A 90 18.00 -7.49 -1.52
N ARG A 91 18.04 -7.11 -2.80
CA ARG A 91 19.23 -6.70 -3.56
C ARG A 91 19.94 -5.48 -2.98
N SER A 92 21.25 -5.58 -2.79
CA SER A 92 22.06 -4.55 -2.11
C SER A 92 22.45 -3.37 -2.98
N GLU A 93 22.24 -3.44 -4.30
CA GLU A 93 22.62 -2.36 -5.23
C GLU A 93 21.83 -1.07 -4.97
N ASP A 94 22.51 0.06 -5.13
CA ASP A 94 21.98 1.39 -4.77
C ASP A 94 20.62 1.69 -5.40
N ALA A 95 20.40 1.32 -6.67
CA ALA A 95 19.14 1.53 -7.36
C ALA A 95 17.96 0.81 -6.67
N PHE A 96 18.17 -0.41 -6.15
CA PHE A 96 17.14 -1.19 -5.48
C PHE A 96 16.86 -0.66 -4.07
N GLN A 97 17.91 -0.24 -3.37
CA GLN A 97 17.78 0.40 -2.05
C GLN A 97 17.08 1.76 -2.16
N GLU A 98 17.40 2.55 -3.19
CA GLU A 98 16.76 3.83 -3.43
C GLU A 98 15.28 3.65 -3.78
N LEU A 99 14.93 2.66 -4.62
CA LEU A 99 13.53 2.32 -4.90
C LEU A 99 12.76 1.93 -3.62
N ASN A 100 13.33 1.09 -2.76
CA ASN A 100 12.74 0.76 -1.45
C ASN A 100 12.50 2.04 -0.62
N LYS A 101 13.51 2.93 -0.52
CA LYS A 101 13.43 4.16 0.26
C LYS A 101 12.38 5.14 -0.29
N LYS A 102 12.27 5.31 -1.62
CA LYS A 102 11.26 6.17 -2.23
C LYS A 102 9.85 5.62 -2.05
N SER A 103 9.69 4.29 -2.20
CA SER A 103 8.43 3.60 -1.93
C SER A 103 7.96 3.80 -0.49
N ALA A 104 8.83 3.55 0.49
CA ALA A 104 8.53 3.74 1.90
C ALA A 104 8.20 5.21 2.23
N SER A 105 8.97 6.15 1.68
CA SER A 105 8.75 7.59 1.87
C SER A 105 7.37 8.02 1.36
N LEU A 106 6.97 7.61 0.15
CA LEU A 106 5.65 7.93 -0.40
C LEU A 106 4.53 7.36 0.49
N LYS A 107 4.63 6.08 0.90
CA LYS A 107 3.64 5.45 1.78
C LYS A 107 3.49 6.19 3.11
N ARG A 108 4.61 6.62 3.71
CA ARG A 108 4.63 7.38 4.97
C ARG A 108 4.03 8.78 4.84
N ILE A 109 4.22 9.45 3.71
CA ILE A 109 3.58 10.77 3.48
C ILE A 109 2.07 10.58 3.29
N LEU A 110 1.65 9.58 2.49
CA LEU A 110 0.24 9.28 2.26
C LEU A 110 -0.49 8.88 3.55
N SER A 111 0.17 8.21 4.50
CA SER A 111 -0.44 7.80 5.76
C SER A 111 -0.76 8.95 6.71
N ARG A 112 -0.21 10.15 6.49
CA ARG A 112 -0.52 11.35 7.29
C ARG A 112 -1.80 12.05 6.84
N ILE A 113 -2.33 11.72 5.65
CA ILE A 113 -3.53 12.36 5.09
C ILE A 113 -4.69 12.38 6.10
N PRO A 114 -5.06 11.28 6.78
CA PRO A 114 -6.15 11.30 7.77
C PRO A 114 -6.01 12.38 8.85
N ASP A 115 -4.79 12.69 9.26
CA ASP A 115 -4.52 13.60 10.37
C ASP A 115 -4.31 15.04 9.89
N GLU A 116 -3.90 15.24 8.64
CA GLU A 116 -3.57 16.55 8.06
C GLU A 116 -4.72 17.12 7.21
N ILE A 117 -5.65 16.30 6.70
CA ILE A 117 -6.69 16.68 5.72
C ILE A 117 -7.66 17.77 6.20
N THR A 118 -7.82 17.93 7.51
CA THR A 118 -8.71 18.95 8.13
C THR A 118 -8.04 20.33 8.21
N ASP A 119 -6.71 20.39 8.34
CA ASP A 119 -5.96 21.65 8.34
C ASP A 119 -5.52 22.01 6.92
N ARG A 120 -6.21 22.96 6.30
CA ARG A 120 -5.98 23.30 4.89
C ARG A 120 -4.53 23.69 4.57
N LYS A 121 -3.86 24.41 5.47
CA LYS A 121 -2.49 24.90 5.23
C LYS A 121 -1.51 23.73 5.24
N THR A 122 -1.57 22.91 6.27
CA THR A 122 -0.78 21.69 6.43
C THR A 122 -1.06 20.73 5.29
N PHE A 123 -2.32 20.50 4.96
CA PHE A 123 -2.69 19.58 3.88
C PHE A 123 -2.16 20.00 2.51
N LEU A 124 -2.11 21.31 2.21
CA LEU A 124 -1.52 21.80 0.97
C LEU A 124 0.00 21.54 0.90
N GLU A 125 0.71 21.61 2.02
CA GLU A 125 2.13 21.20 2.08
C GLU A 125 2.27 19.68 1.91
N THR A 126 1.42 18.88 2.54
CA THR A 126 1.36 17.42 2.34
C THR A 126 1.16 17.06 0.88
N ILE A 127 0.25 17.74 0.17
CA ILE A 127 0.02 17.52 -1.26
C ILE A 127 1.30 17.80 -2.09
N LYS A 128 2.05 18.86 -1.77
CA LYS A 128 3.33 19.16 -2.44
C LYS A 128 4.37 18.08 -2.15
N GLU A 129 4.45 17.61 -0.91
CA GLU A 129 5.33 16.50 -0.52
C GLU A 129 4.98 15.21 -1.28
N ILE A 130 3.69 14.86 -1.38
CA ILE A 130 3.20 13.71 -2.16
C ILE A 130 3.63 13.84 -3.62
N ALA A 131 3.42 15.00 -4.24
CA ALA A 131 3.79 15.22 -5.64
C ALA A 131 5.31 15.05 -5.86
N SER A 132 6.12 15.58 -4.93
CA SER A 132 7.58 15.40 -4.94
C SER A 132 7.98 13.93 -4.78
N ALA A 133 7.35 13.21 -3.84
CA ALA A 133 7.63 11.79 -3.58
C ALA A 133 7.22 10.90 -4.76
N ILE A 134 6.09 11.18 -5.41
CA ILE A 134 5.63 10.50 -6.63
C ILE A 134 6.67 10.65 -7.75
N LYS A 135 7.16 11.87 -7.98
CA LYS A 135 8.19 12.12 -8.99
C LYS A 135 9.46 11.31 -8.69
N LYS A 136 9.97 11.39 -7.45
CA LYS A 136 11.17 10.66 -7.02
C LYS A 136 11.01 9.14 -7.14
N LEU A 137 9.83 8.60 -6.85
CA LEU A 137 9.54 7.18 -7.03
C LEU A 137 9.59 6.79 -8.51
N LEU A 138 8.96 7.57 -9.39
CA LEU A 138 8.97 7.30 -10.83
C LEU A 138 10.36 7.38 -11.44
N ASP A 139 11.19 8.33 -10.98
CA ASP A 139 12.60 8.44 -11.38
C ASP A 139 13.38 7.16 -10.99
N ALA A 140 13.24 6.70 -9.74
CA ALA A 140 13.87 5.46 -9.28
C ALA A 140 13.37 4.21 -10.05
N VAL A 141 12.09 4.16 -10.42
CA VAL A 141 11.55 3.07 -11.27
C VAL A 141 12.20 3.06 -12.66
N ASN A 142 12.47 4.23 -13.24
CA ASN A 142 13.15 4.32 -14.53
C ASN A 142 14.59 3.79 -14.46
N GLU A 143 15.31 4.10 -13.38
CA GLU A 143 16.66 3.58 -13.15
C GLU A 143 16.66 2.05 -13.04
N ILE A 144 15.69 1.49 -12.30
CA ILE A 144 15.53 0.03 -12.15
C ILE A 144 15.22 -0.68 -13.47
N SER A 145 14.55 -0.02 -14.42
CA SER A 145 14.27 -0.59 -15.74
C SER A 145 15.55 -1.05 -16.48
N GLY A 146 16.70 -0.41 -16.19
CA GLY A 146 18.00 -0.82 -16.72
C GLY A 146 18.48 -2.19 -16.21
N PHE A 147 18.06 -2.59 -15.02
CA PHE A 147 18.47 -3.82 -14.35
C PHE A 147 17.55 -5.01 -14.63
N ILE A 148 16.35 -4.78 -15.19
CA ILE A 148 15.40 -5.86 -15.49
C ILE A 148 15.87 -6.64 -16.72
N PRO A 149 16.07 -7.97 -16.62
CA PRO A 149 16.46 -8.79 -17.75
C PRO A 149 15.29 -9.01 -18.72
N GLY A 150 15.59 -9.01 -20.01
CA GLY A 150 14.64 -9.31 -21.08
C GLY A 150 13.60 -8.21 -21.35
N THR A 151 12.95 -8.31 -22.51
CA THR A 151 11.95 -7.33 -22.96
C THR A 151 10.62 -7.47 -22.22
N THR A 152 10.22 -8.70 -21.91
CA THR A 152 8.95 -8.99 -21.22
C THR A 152 8.91 -8.41 -19.79
N GLY A 153 10.01 -8.50 -19.04
CA GLY A 153 10.11 -7.91 -17.71
C GLY A 153 10.00 -6.38 -17.74
N LYS A 154 10.70 -5.74 -18.69
CA LYS A 154 10.65 -4.28 -18.89
C LYS A 154 9.25 -3.80 -19.27
N GLN A 155 8.55 -4.54 -20.15
CA GLN A 155 7.16 -4.25 -20.50
C GLN A 155 6.23 -4.36 -19.29
N ALA A 156 6.41 -5.36 -18.44
CA ALA A 156 5.62 -5.51 -17.21
C ALA A 156 5.84 -4.32 -16.25
N LEU A 157 7.08 -3.88 -16.05
CA LEU A 157 7.38 -2.72 -15.21
C LEU A 157 6.78 -1.43 -15.80
N GLU A 158 6.91 -1.21 -17.11
CA GLU A 158 6.33 -0.05 -17.79
C GLU A 158 4.79 -0.04 -17.70
N GLN A 159 4.15 -1.20 -17.76
CA GLN A 159 2.70 -1.31 -17.53
C GLN A 159 2.33 -0.89 -16.10
N ARG A 160 3.06 -1.35 -15.07
CA ARG A 160 2.83 -0.94 -13.67
C ARG A 160 3.06 0.56 -13.47
N LYS A 161 4.07 1.12 -14.11
CA LYS A 161 4.33 2.56 -14.10
C LYS A 161 3.18 3.36 -14.72
N ARG A 162 2.61 2.91 -15.86
CA ARG A 162 1.44 3.55 -16.48
C ARG A 162 0.21 3.48 -15.58
N GLU A 163 -0.04 2.34 -14.96
CA GLU A 163 -1.13 2.17 -13.97
C GLU A 163 -0.95 3.13 -12.79
N PHE A 164 0.25 3.19 -12.21
CA PHE A 164 0.56 4.12 -11.13
C PHE A 164 0.31 5.59 -11.53
N VAL A 165 0.74 6.02 -12.72
CA VAL A 165 0.48 7.37 -13.24
C VAL A 165 -1.02 7.63 -13.41
N LYS A 166 -1.79 6.63 -13.88
CA LYS A 166 -3.26 6.73 -13.97
C LYS A 166 -3.89 6.99 -12.59
N PHE A 167 -3.48 6.25 -11.57
CA PHE A 167 -3.99 6.44 -10.20
C PHE A 167 -3.49 7.74 -9.56
N SER A 168 -2.28 8.20 -9.88
CA SER A 168 -1.79 9.53 -9.46
C SER A 168 -2.64 10.67 -10.03
N LYS A 169 -3.02 10.59 -11.30
CA LYS A 169 -3.97 11.56 -11.91
C LYS A 169 -5.35 11.49 -11.25
N ARG A 170 -5.85 10.28 -10.98
CA ARG A 170 -7.12 10.09 -10.26
C ARG A 170 -7.07 10.73 -8.87
N PHE A 171 -6.00 10.51 -8.11
CA PHE A 171 -5.78 11.14 -6.81
C PHE A 171 -5.83 12.67 -6.88
N SER A 172 -5.13 13.28 -7.84
CA SER A 172 -5.19 14.73 -8.07
C SER A 172 -6.59 15.23 -8.40
N ASN A 173 -7.39 14.48 -9.15
CA ASN A 173 -8.78 14.84 -9.45
C ASN A 173 -9.67 14.72 -8.20
N THR A 174 -9.51 13.65 -7.42
CA THR A 174 -10.22 13.46 -6.15
C THR A 174 -9.90 14.56 -5.14
N LEU A 175 -8.66 15.06 -5.10
CA LEU A 175 -8.32 16.24 -4.28
C LEU A 175 -9.09 17.49 -4.73
N LYS A 176 -9.23 17.71 -6.04
CA LYS A 176 -10.02 18.86 -6.57
C LYS A 176 -11.49 18.76 -6.18
N GLU A 177 -12.06 17.56 -6.24
CA GLU A 177 -13.43 17.29 -5.80
C GLU A 177 -13.58 17.48 -4.28
N TYR A 178 -12.62 16.98 -3.50
CA TYR A 178 -12.58 17.17 -2.05
C TYR A 178 -12.60 18.66 -1.65
N PHE A 179 -11.81 19.51 -2.31
CA PHE A 179 -11.84 20.95 -2.01
C PHE A 179 -13.17 21.65 -2.36
N LYS A 180 -14.05 21.00 -3.14
CA LYS A 180 -15.39 21.51 -3.47
C LYS A 180 -16.47 20.93 -2.53
N GLU A 181 -16.41 19.63 -2.27
CA GLU A 181 -17.50 18.86 -1.65
C GLU A 181 -17.20 18.42 -0.21
N GLY A 182 -15.93 18.42 0.20
CA GLY A 182 -15.50 18.06 1.56
C GLY A 182 -15.48 16.56 1.87
N HIS A 183 -15.71 15.68 0.89
CA HIS A 183 -15.77 14.23 1.09
C HIS A 183 -14.39 13.57 1.28
N ALA A 184 -13.88 13.57 2.52
CA ALA A 184 -12.55 13.05 2.87
C ALA A 184 -12.34 11.55 2.54
N ASN A 185 -13.37 10.71 2.68
CA ASN A 185 -13.24 9.27 2.45
C ASN A 185 -12.80 8.93 1.01
N ALA A 186 -13.23 9.71 0.02
CA ALA A 186 -12.80 9.52 -1.37
C ALA A 186 -11.28 9.74 -1.51
N VAL A 187 -10.71 10.72 -0.80
CA VAL A 187 -9.27 10.97 -0.76
C VAL A 187 -8.54 9.79 -0.13
N PHE A 188 -9.07 9.21 0.96
CA PHE A 188 -8.46 8.04 1.61
C PHE A 188 -8.41 6.83 0.69
N VAL A 189 -9.52 6.50 0.02
CA VAL A 189 -9.57 5.40 -0.96
C VAL A 189 -8.58 5.62 -2.10
N SER A 190 -8.50 6.86 -2.61
CA SER A 190 -7.60 7.20 -3.71
C SER A 190 -6.12 7.13 -3.29
N ALA A 191 -5.79 7.52 -2.06
CA ALA A 191 -4.46 7.35 -1.49
C ALA A 191 -4.09 5.87 -1.29
N LEU A 192 -5.02 5.03 -0.82
CA LEU A 192 -4.80 3.59 -0.70
C LEU A 192 -4.51 2.93 -2.06
N TYR A 193 -5.16 3.38 -3.13
CA TYR A 193 -4.82 2.90 -4.48
C TYR A 193 -3.38 3.24 -4.85
N LEU A 194 -2.87 4.44 -4.51
CA LEU A 194 -1.47 4.78 -4.76
C LEU A 194 -0.51 3.84 -4.02
N ILE A 195 -0.81 3.55 -2.75
CA ILE A 195 -0.03 2.60 -1.95
C ILE A 195 -0.04 1.21 -2.58
N HIS A 196 -1.22 0.72 -2.97
CA HIS A 196 -1.36 -0.57 -3.64
C HIS A 196 -0.54 -0.62 -4.93
N GLN A 197 -0.61 0.41 -5.77
CA GLN A 197 0.16 0.49 -7.01
C GLN A 197 1.68 0.57 -6.76
N THR A 198 2.11 1.29 -5.71
CA THR A 198 3.51 1.28 -5.27
C THR A 198 3.96 -0.14 -4.89
N ASN A 199 3.15 -0.88 -4.13
CA ASN A 199 3.46 -2.26 -3.77
C ASN A 199 3.51 -3.19 -5.00
N MET A 200 2.63 -2.99 -6.00
CA MET A 200 2.65 -3.75 -7.25
C MET A 200 3.89 -3.50 -8.10
N ILE A 201 4.42 -2.27 -8.10
CA ILE A 201 5.71 -1.96 -8.72
C ILE A 201 6.82 -2.78 -8.05
N ILE A 202 6.92 -2.71 -6.71
CA ILE A 202 7.95 -3.43 -5.96
C ILE A 202 7.85 -4.95 -6.19
N ALA A 203 6.64 -5.52 -6.10
CA ALA A 203 6.41 -6.94 -6.35
C ALA A 203 6.81 -7.36 -7.76
N THR A 204 6.58 -6.50 -8.76
CA THR A 204 6.99 -6.76 -10.15
C THR A 204 8.50 -6.73 -10.29
N VAL A 205 9.18 -5.73 -9.71
CA VAL A 205 10.65 -5.67 -9.72
C VAL A 205 11.22 -6.91 -9.03
N LYS A 206 10.69 -7.28 -7.87
CA LYS A 206 11.10 -8.47 -7.13
C LYS A 206 11.00 -9.73 -8.01
N SER A 207 9.82 -10.00 -8.56
CA SER A 207 9.58 -11.18 -9.41
C SER A 207 10.44 -11.23 -10.69
N LYS A 208 10.99 -10.11 -11.16
CA LYS A 208 11.79 -10.05 -12.40
C LYS A 208 13.29 -9.95 -12.15
N CYS A 209 13.70 -9.65 -10.92
CA CYS A 209 15.10 -9.39 -10.56
C CYS A 209 15.63 -10.27 -9.43
N GLU A 210 14.77 -11.01 -8.74
CA GLU A 210 15.05 -11.97 -7.67
C GLU A 210 14.38 -13.31 -8.00
#